data_AF-W1RVN9-F1
#
_entry.id   AF-W1RVN9-F1
#
_cell.length_a   1.000
_cell.length_b   1.000
_cell.length_c   1.000
_cell.angle_alpha   90.00
_cell.angle_beta   90.00
_cell.angle_gamma   90.00
#
_symmetry.space_group_name_H-M   'P 1'
#
loop_
_entity.id
_entity.type
_entity.pdbx_description
1 polymer ?
#
loop_
_entity_poly.entity_id
_entity_poly.type
_entity_poly.pdbx_seq_one_letter_code
_entity_poly.pdbx_strand_id
1 'polypeptide(L)'
;KKPVIGVVHRFSSHSLMLRYWLASAGVDPDKDVVLRVLPPSLTVEAMRAGEIDGFIAGEPWGSAAIEAGLAETVAIGERIWRRGVEKILAFRESWLEENPDTVDRLLRALARAAAWCDDAANHATLAALLSDPRYVDQPADLVQRALDGQIVARAGEAALANPDFMLFGREATPFPWRSQALWIYSQLVRWKMVAHDGATAQKAAHVFRPDIFRRALANSDVPMPGASMKVEGAVDVPLAVGSRRGGLTLGPDRFFDGRIFDPEQIESYLAAFAPQR
;
A
#
# COMPACT_ATOMS: atom_id res chain seq x y z
N LYS A 1 4.83 4.19 30.48
CA LYS A 1 4.24 2.98 29.84
C LYS A 1 4.72 2.95 28.40
N LYS A 2 5.09 1.78 27.84
CA LYS A 2 5.40 1.69 26.40
C LYS A 2 4.11 1.95 25.60
N PRO A 3 4.13 2.80 24.56
CA PRO A 3 2.96 3.00 23.69
C PRO A 3 2.52 1.68 23.04
N VAL A 4 1.22 1.44 22.96
CA VAL A 4 0.62 0.29 22.28
C VAL A 4 0.07 0.77 20.94
N ILE A 5 0.64 0.30 19.83
CA ILE A 5 0.23 0.72 18.49
C ILE A 5 -0.48 -0.44 17.79
N GLY A 6 -1.71 -0.21 17.34
CA GLY A 6 -2.51 -1.14 16.56
C GLY A 6 -1.97 -1.34 15.15
N VAL A 7 -1.87 -2.59 14.71
CA VAL A 7 -1.56 -2.99 13.33
C VAL A 7 -2.52 -4.07 12.86
N VAL A 8 -2.78 -4.13 11.56
CA VAL A 8 -3.80 -5.06 11.02
C VAL A 8 -3.31 -6.51 10.94
N HIS A 9 -1.99 -6.70 10.81
CA HIS A 9 -1.31 -8.00 10.86
C HIS A 9 0.19 -7.79 11.04
N ARG A 10 0.89 -8.73 11.70
CA ARG A 10 2.34 -8.65 11.94
C ARG A 10 3.16 -8.47 10.66
N PHE A 11 2.75 -9.14 9.59
CA PHE A 11 3.43 -9.13 8.28
C PHE A 11 2.75 -8.22 7.24
N SER A 12 1.81 -7.36 7.66
CA SER A 12 1.12 -6.44 6.72
C SER A 12 2.02 -5.31 6.22
N SER A 13 1.65 -4.71 5.08
CA SER A 13 2.25 -3.45 4.59
C SER A 13 2.27 -2.38 5.68
N HIS A 14 1.15 -2.17 6.38
CA HIS A 14 1.04 -1.21 7.48
C HIS A 14 2.06 -1.46 8.60
N SER A 15 2.26 -2.72 9.02
CA SER A 15 3.27 -3.06 10.03
C SER A 15 4.69 -2.76 9.53
N LEU A 16 5.00 -3.08 8.28
CA LEU A 16 6.31 -2.81 7.69
C LEU A 16 6.56 -1.31 7.52
N MET A 17 5.57 -0.53 7.06
CA MET A 17 5.66 0.93 6.95
C MET A 17 5.83 1.60 8.31
N LEU A 18 5.06 1.18 9.32
CA LEU A 18 5.20 1.71 10.68
C LEU A 18 6.59 1.43 11.24
N ARG A 19 7.10 0.21 11.07
CA ARG A 19 8.46 -0.15 11.48
C ARG A 19 9.50 0.68 10.74
N TYR A 20 9.33 0.89 9.43
CA TYR A 20 10.22 1.71 8.61
C TYR A 20 10.27 3.15 9.11
N TRP A 21 9.09 3.74 9.38
CA TRP A 21 8.95 5.11 9.88
C TRP A 21 9.50 5.28 11.30
N LEU A 22 9.12 4.43 12.25
CA LEU A 22 9.61 4.49 13.64
C LEU A 22 11.13 4.35 13.71
N ALA A 23 11.70 3.38 12.98
CA ALA A 23 13.14 3.15 12.98
C ALA A 23 13.93 4.33 12.40
N SER A 24 13.36 5.08 11.45
CA SER A 24 14.00 6.30 10.93
C SER A 24 14.13 7.40 11.99
N ALA A 25 13.23 7.41 12.97
CA ALA A 25 13.24 8.34 14.10
C ALA A 25 14.03 7.79 15.31
N GLY A 26 14.73 6.66 15.15
CA GLY A 26 15.50 6.03 16.23
C GLY A 26 14.65 5.24 17.23
N VAL A 27 13.37 4.98 16.94
CA VAL A 27 12.48 4.17 17.78
C VAL A 27 12.52 2.72 17.32
N ASP A 28 12.95 1.80 18.19
CA ASP A 28 13.00 0.36 17.92
C ASP A 28 11.59 -0.24 18.08
N PRO A 29 10.91 -0.67 17.00
CA PRO A 29 9.54 -1.12 17.04
C PRO A 29 9.33 -2.44 17.80
N ASP A 30 10.41 -3.19 18.10
CA ASP A 30 10.34 -4.43 18.88
C ASP A 30 10.73 -4.22 20.36
N LYS A 31 11.20 -3.02 20.73
CA LYS A 31 11.61 -2.70 22.11
C LYS A 31 10.89 -1.52 22.72
N ASP A 32 10.68 -0.44 21.97
CA ASP A 32 10.24 0.85 22.52
C ASP A 32 8.71 1.00 22.52
N VAL A 33 8.03 0.21 21.69
CA VAL A 33 6.56 0.15 21.57
C VAL A 33 6.05 -1.29 21.69
N VAL A 34 4.74 -1.43 21.82
CA VAL A 34 4.03 -2.72 21.73
C VAL A 34 3.16 -2.70 20.48
N LEU A 35 3.50 -3.52 19.48
CA LEU A 35 2.66 -3.68 18.30
C LEU A 35 1.55 -4.72 18.58
N ARG A 36 0.29 -4.29 18.58
CA ARG A 36 -0.88 -5.15 18.81
C ARG A 36 -1.61 -5.42 17.50
N VAL A 37 -1.84 -6.69 17.20
CA VAL A 37 -2.65 -7.08 16.04
C VAL A 37 -4.13 -6.99 16.40
N LEU A 38 -4.90 -6.26 15.61
CA LEU A 38 -6.36 -6.20 15.72
C LEU A 38 -7.02 -5.88 14.37
N PRO A 39 -8.28 -6.32 14.15
CA PRO A 39 -9.05 -5.92 12.98
C PRO A 39 -9.21 -4.39 12.90
N PRO A 40 -9.07 -3.78 11.72
CA PRO A 40 -9.26 -2.33 11.54
C PRO A 40 -10.60 -1.81 12.05
N SER A 41 -11.68 -2.58 11.86
CA SER A 41 -13.03 -2.23 12.30
C SER A 41 -13.17 -2.11 13.82
N LEU A 42 -12.25 -2.68 14.59
CA LEU A 42 -12.25 -2.61 16.06
C LEU A 42 -11.31 -1.51 16.61
N THR A 43 -10.61 -0.75 15.75
CA THR A 43 -9.63 0.26 16.19
C THR A 43 -10.26 1.38 17.01
N VAL A 44 -11.43 1.89 16.59
CA VAL A 44 -12.16 2.94 17.31
C VAL A 44 -12.58 2.48 18.72
N GLU A 45 -13.09 1.26 18.84
CA GLU A 45 -13.47 0.67 20.13
C GLU A 45 -12.23 0.45 21.02
N ALA A 46 -11.17 -0.12 20.47
CA ALA A 46 -9.92 -0.34 21.19
C ALA A 46 -9.27 0.97 21.69
N MET A 47 -9.34 2.06 20.91
CA MET A 47 -8.90 3.38 21.37
C MET A 47 -9.77 3.90 22.51
N ARG A 48 -11.09 3.79 22.39
CA ARG A 48 -12.04 4.22 23.43
C ARG A 48 -11.84 3.46 24.75
N ALA A 49 -11.49 2.18 24.67
CA ALA A 49 -11.17 1.34 25.82
C ALA A 49 -9.76 1.59 26.41
N GLY A 50 -8.94 2.43 25.78
CA GLY A 50 -7.55 2.68 26.20
C GLY A 50 -6.61 1.49 25.99
N GLU A 51 -7.01 0.55 25.11
CA GLU A 51 -6.24 -0.64 24.80
C GLU A 51 -5.06 -0.37 23.88
N ILE A 52 -5.21 0.61 22.98
CA ILE A 52 -4.19 1.11 22.05
C ILE A 52 -4.06 2.64 22.18
N ASP A 53 -2.84 3.14 22.01
CA ASP A 53 -2.50 4.56 22.07
C ASP A 53 -2.43 5.20 20.65
N GLY A 54 -2.47 4.38 19.60
CA GLY A 54 -2.51 4.79 18.19
C GLY A 54 -2.60 3.57 17.27
N PHE A 55 -2.75 3.75 15.96
CA PHE A 55 -2.77 2.65 15.00
C PHE A 55 -2.37 3.08 13.60
N ILE A 56 -2.10 2.08 12.75
CA ILE A 56 -1.98 2.25 11.30
C ILE A 56 -2.89 1.24 10.59
N ALA A 57 -3.79 1.76 9.75
CA ALA A 57 -4.73 0.99 8.94
C ALA A 57 -5.10 1.78 7.69
N GLY A 58 -5.71 1.11 6.70
CA GLY A 58 -6.31 1.80 5.57
C GLY A 58 -7.57 2.56 5.96
N GLU A 59 -8.01 3.48 5.11
CA GLU A 59 -9.30 4.15 5.27
C GLU A 59 -10.48 3.17 5.20
N PRO A 60 -11.63 3.48 5.80
CA PRO A 60 -12.00 4.75 6.46
C PRO A 60 -11.67 4.83 7.96
N TRP A 61 -10.94 3.85 8.51
CA TRP A 61 -10.82 3.68 9.96
C TRP A 61 -10.05 4.80 10.66
N GLY A 62 -9.04 5.37 9.99
CA GLY A 62 -8.32 6.56 10.44
C GLY A 62 -9.28 7.75 10.60
N SER A 63 -10.02 8.05 9.54
CA SER A 63 -11.01 9.13 9.55
C SER A 63 -12.11 8.90 10.59
N ALA A 64 -12.59 7.67 10.77
CA ALA A 64 -13.61 7.34 11.78
C ALA A 64 -13.12 7.62 13.22
N ALA A 65 -11.85 7.29 13.52
CA ALA A 65 -11.27 7.57 14.84
C ALA A 65 -11.09 9.07 15.09
N ILE A 66 -10.77 9.84 14.05
CA ILE A 66 -10.65 11.31 14.11
C ILE A 66 -12.03 11.93 14.36
N GLU A 67 -13.07 11.52 13.62
CA GLU A 67 -14.43 12.02 13.84
C GLU A 67 -14.99 11.68 15.23
N ALA A 68 -14.60 10.53 15.79
CA ALA A 68 -14.92 10.16 17.16
C ALA A 68 -14.17 10.98 18.22
N GLY A 69 -13.24 11.86 17.82
CA GLY A 69 -12.40 12.66 18.72
C GLY A 69 -11.34 11.85 19.47
N LEU A 70 -10.99 10.66 18.96
CA LEU A 70 -10.08 9.73 19.62
C LEU A 70 -8.66 9.77 19.04
N ALA A 71 -8.48 10.26 17.82
CA ALA A 71 -7.21 10.24 17.10
C ALA A 71 -6.94 11.56 16.37
N GLU A 72 -5.68 11.72 15.97
CA GLU A 72 -5.21 12.70 15.00
C GLU A 72 -4.31 12.02 13.97
N THR A 73 -4.26 12.55 12.75
CA THR A 73 -3.37 12.04 11.70
C THR A 73 -1.95 12.55 11.96
N VAL A 74 -1.01 11.64 12.17
CA VAL A 74 0.42 11.95 12.37
C VAL A 74 1.22 11.80 11.06
N ALA A 75 0.87 10.80 10.26
CA ALA A 75 1.49 10.52 8.97
C ALA A 75 0.51 9.77 8.08
N ILE A 76 0.75 9.82 6.76
CA ILE A 76 -0.04 9.12 5.76
C ILE A 76 0.88 8.13 5.03
N GLY A 77 0.40 6.91 4.79
CA GLY A 77 1.24 5.80 4.30
C GLY A 77 1.87 6.04 2.93
N GLU A 78 1.16 6.73 2.04
CA GLU A 78 1.65 7.13 0.70
C GLU A 78 2.84 8.13 0.77
N ARG A 79 3.03 8.83 1.89
CA ARG A 79 4.17 9.72 2.11
C ARG A 79 5.36 8.93 2.61
N ILE A 80 5.14 7.82 3.32
CA ILE A 80 6.19 6.92 3.78
C ILE A 80 6.80 6.17 2.58
N TRP A 81 5.95 5.58 1.75
CA TRP A 81 6.34 4.92 0.51
C TRP A 81 5.43 5.36 -0.65
N ARG A 82 5.87 6.37 -1.39
CA ARG A 82 5.06 6.93 -2.48
C ARG A 82 4.96 5.95 -3.63
N ARG A 83 3.73 5.72 -4.10
CA ARG A 83 3.40 4.68 -5.11
C ARG A 83 3.87 3.28 -4.72
N GLY A 84 4.03 3.01 -3.43
CA GLY A 84 4.24 1.68 -2.90
C GLY A 84 3.04 0.77 -3.10
N VAL A 85 3.28 -0.54 -3.19
CA VAL A 85 2.18 -1.51 -3.21
C VAL A 85 1.52 -1.55 -1.84
N GLU A 86 0.20 -1.45 -1.82
CA GLU A 86 -0.58 -1.64 -0.60
C GLU A 86 -1.32 -2.97 -0.64
N LYS A 87 -2.33 -3.09 -1.52
CA LYS A 87 -3.19 -4.26 -1.59
C LYS A 87 -2.94 -5.02 -2.87
N ILE A 88 -3.04 -6.35 -2.79
CA ILE A 88 -2.85 -7.25 -3.92
C ILE A 88 -4.04 -8.20 -4.06
N LEU A 89 -4.31 -8.60 -5.29
CA LEU A 89 -5.12 -9.79 -5.58
C LEU A 89 -4.18 -10.99 -5.66
N ALA A 90 -4.37 -11.95 -4.77
CA ALA A 90 -3.55 -13.16 -4.71
C ALA A 90 -4.41 -14.41 -4.92
N PHE A 91 -3.83 -15.40 -5.60
CA PHE A 91 -4.42 -16.72 -5.80
C PHE A 91 -3.44 -17.78 -5.30
N ARG A 92 -3.97 -18.96 -4.96
CA ARG A 92 -3.12 -20.15 -4.86
C ARG A 92 -2.57 -20.46 -6.26
N GLU A 93 -1.29 -20.77 -6.35
CA GLU A 93 -0.60 -21.00 -7.63
C GLU A 93 -1.26 -22.11 -8.45
N SER A 94 -1.58 -23.26 -7.84
CA SER A 94 -2.26 -24.36 -8.53
C SER A 94 -3.60 -23.94 -9.12
N TRP A 95 -4.41 -23.17 -8.38
CA TRP A 95 -5.71 -22.72 -8.87
C TRP A 95 -5.58 -21.72 -10.02
N LEU A 96 -4.59 -20.82 -9.94
CA LEU A 96 -4.26 -19.86 -10.99
C LEU A 96 -3.87 -20.55 -12.31
N GLU A 97 -3.10 -21.64 -12.22
CA GLU A 97 -2.67 -22.46 -13.36
C GLU A 97 -3.81 -23.29 -13.95
N GLU A 98 -4.71 -23.81 -13.11
CA GLU A 98 -5.88 -24.57 -13.54
C GLU A 98 -6.99 -23.67 -14.15
N ASN A 99 -7.03 -22.38 -13.80
CA ASN A 99 -8.12 -21.47 -14.17
C ASN A 99 -7.64 -20.19 -14.92
N PRO A 100 -6.77 -20.29 -15.94
CA PRO A 100 -6.13 -19.13 -16.55
C PRO A 100 -7.13 -18.18 -17.24
N ASP A 101 -8.17 -18.71 -17.89
CA ASP A 101 -9.18 -17.90 -18.58
C ASP A 101 -10.05 -17.10 -17.59
N THR A 102 -10.39 -17.70 -16.45
CA THR A 102 -11.15 -17.04 -15.38
C THR A 102 -10.33 -15.88 -14.80
N VAL A 103 -9.04 -16.13 -14.54
CA VAL A 103 -8.11 -15.12 -14.04
C VAL A 103 -7.99 -13.97 -15.03
N ASP A 104 -7.82 -14.26 -16.31
CA ASP A 104 -7.68 -13.24 -17.35
C ASP A 104 -8.94 -12.37 -17.48
N ARG A 105 -10.13 -12.98 -17.40
CA ARG A 105 -11.40 -12.24 -17.39
C ARG A 105 -11.56 -11.37 -16.15
N LEU A 106 -11.16 -11.88 -14.99
CA LEU A 106 -11.21 -11.14 -13.73
C LEU A 106 -10.24 -9.94 -13.75
N LEU A 107 -9.01 -10.12 -14.21
CA LEU A 107 -8.04 -9.02 -14.32
C LEU A 107 -8.52 -7.92 -15.29
N ARG A 108 -9.15 -8.30 -16.41
CA ARG A 108 -9.80 -7.32 -17.31
C ARG A 108 -10.95 -6.58 -16.63
N ALA A 109 -11.76 -7.26 -15.83
CA ALA A 109 -12.84 -6.63 -15.08
C ALA A 109 -12.30 -5.66 -14.02
N LEU A 110 -11.27 -6.07 -13.27
CA LEU A 110 -10.63 -5.24 -12.25
C LEU A 110 -9.91 -4.03 -12.84
N ALA A 111 -9.25 -4.15 -13.99
CA ALA A 111 -8.65 -2.99 -14.65
C ALA A 111 -9.69 -1.93 -15.04
N ARG A 112 -10.87 -2.35 -15.52
CA ARG A 112 -11.98 -1.43 -15.80
C ARG A 112 -12.59 -0.85 -14.52
N ALA A 113 -12.74 -1.66 -13.48
CA ALA A 113 -13.23 -1.18 -12.20
C ALA A 113 -12.28 -0.16 -11.58
N ALA A 114 -10.97 -0.40 -11.64
CA ALA A 114 -9.95 0.53 -11.18
C ALA A 114 -10.01 1.88 -11.90
N ALA A 115 -10.14 1.87 -13.24
CA ALA A 115 -10.33 3.09 -14.01
C ALA A 115 -11.64 3.83 -13.65
N TRP A 116 -12.72 3.09 -13.39
CA TRP A 116 -13.99 3.67 -12.95
C TRP A 116 -13.88 4.29 -11.55
N CYS A 117 -13.15 3.64 -10.63
CA CYS A 117 -12.91 4.15 -9.27
C CYS A 117 -12.02 5.41 -9.25
N ASP A 118 -11.10 5.57 -10.21
CA ASP A 118 -10.24 6.76 -10.30
C ASP A 118 -10.97 8.01 -10.85
N ASP A 119 -12.14 7.83 -11.48
CA ASP A 119 -12.93 8.94 -12.00
C ASP A 119 -13.78 9.55 -10.87
N ALA A 120 -13.45 10.79 -10.52
CA ALA A 120 -14.11 11.54 -9.45
C ALA A 120 -15.63 11.65 -9.61
N ALA A 121 -16.15 11.58 -10.85
CA ALA A 121 -17.60 11.57 -11.09
C ALA A 121 -18.30 10.34 -10.48
N ASN A 122 -17.56 9.26 -10.24
CA ASN A 122 -18.06 8.00 -9.69
C ASN A 122 -17.89 7.89 -8.17
N HIS A 123 -17.11 8.78 -7.53
CA HIS A 123 -16.76 8.65 -6.11
C HIS A 123 -17.99 8.63 -5.19
N ALA A 124 -19.00 9.48 -5.44
CA ALA A 124 -20.23 9.50 -4.65
C ALA A 124 -21.00 8.16 -4.76
N THR A 125 -21.10 7.60 -5.97
CA THR A 125 -21.74 6.29 -6.19
C THR A 125 -20.93 5.16 -5.55
N LEU A 126 -19.60 5.18 -5.67
CA LEU A 126 -18.71 4.21 -5.05
C LEU A 126 -18.84 4.24 -3.52
N ALA A 127 -18.82 5.43 -2.93
CA ALA A 127 -18.96 5.61 -1.48
C ALA A 127 -20.31 5.11 -0.97
N ALA A 128 -21.41 5.43 -1.67
CA ALA A 128 -22.73 4.91 -1.34
C ALA A 128 -22.78 3.37 -1.41
N LEU A 129 -22.17 2.77 -2.44
CA LEU A 129 -22.08 1.31 -2.56
C LEU A 129 -21.29 0.71 -1.40
N LEU A 130 -20.13 1.26 -1.06
CA LEU A 130 -19.27 0.75 0.02
C LEU A 130 -19.88 0.94 1.41
N SER A 131 -20.74 1.95 1.59
CA SER A 131 -21.42 2.21 2.87
C SER A 131 -22.49 1.17 3.23
N ASP A 132 -22.90 0.33 2.29
CA ASP A 132 -23.85 -0.75 2.57
C ASP A 132 -23.29 -1.71 3.64
N PRO A 133 -24.11 -2.18 4.60
CA PRO A 133 -23.69 -3.08 5.67
C PRO A 133 -23.08 -4.41 5.21
N ARG A 134 -23.31 -4.80 3.95
CA ARG A 134 -22.68 -5.98 3.34
C ARG A 134 -21.22 -5.75 2.95
N TYR A 135 -20.74 -4.51 2.95
CA TYR A 135 -19.38 -4.13 2.56
C TYR A 135 -18.61 -3.48 3.72
N VAL A 136 -18.38 -2.16 3.68
CA VAL A 136 -17.54 -1.46 4.67
C VAL A 136 -18.34 -1.06 5.90
N ASP A 137 -19.63 -0.81 5.73
CA ASP A 137 -20.56 -0.42 6.81
C ASP A 137 -20.07 0.83 7.57
N GLN A 138 -19.67 1.86 6.83
CA GLN A 138 -19.25 3.15 7.35
C GLN A 138 -19.96 4.27 6.59
N PRO A 139 -20.13 5.48 7.20
CA PRO A 139 -20.81 6.58 6.55
C PRO A 139 -20.25 6.89 5.16
N ALA A 140 -21.13 7.05 4.17
CA ALA A 140 -20.73 7.25 2.78
C ALA A 140 -19.89 8.53 2.60
N ASP A 141 -20.18 9.60 3.32
CA ASP A 141 -19.40 10.84 3.30
C ASP A 141 -17.97 10.64 3.81
N LEU A 142 -17.77 9.79 4.82
CA LEU A 142 -16.45 9.43 5.32
C LEU A 142 -15.63 8.66 4.26
N VAL A 143 -16.26 7.69 3.60
CA VAL A 143 -15.63 6.92 2.52
C VAL A 143 -15.33 7.83 1.33
N GLN A 144 -16.28 8.68 0.93
CA GLN A 144 -16.11 9.59 -0.21
C GLN A 144 -14.96 10.57 0.03
N ARG A 145 -14.83 11.12 1.25
CA ARG A 145 -13.75 12.02 1.62
C ARG A 145 -12.37 11.40 1.36
N ALA A 146 -12.22 10.13 1.69
CA ALA A 146 -11.01 9.39 1.43
C ALA A 146 -10.76 9.19 -0.08
N LEU A 147 -11.80 8.86 -0.85
CA LEU A 147 -11.71 8.73 -2.32
C LEU A 147 -11.33 10.05 -3.00
N ASP A 148 -11.87 11.17 -2.50
CA ASP A 148 -11.59 12.54 -2.96
C ASP A 148 -10.21 13.06 -2.48
N GLY A 149 -9.46 12.25 -1.72
CA GLY A 149 -8.15 12.63 -1.20
C GLY A 149 -8.21 13.80 -0.22
N GLN A 150 -9.27 13.91 0.57
CA GLN A 150 -9.45 14.99 1.55
C GLN A 150 -9.05 14.49 2.93
N ILE A 151 -7.95 14.99 3.48
CA ILE A 151 -7.40 14.49 4.75
C ILE A 151 -7.70 15.48 5.87
N VAL A 152 -8.40 15.03 6.90
CA VAL A 152 -8.66 15.82 8.11
C VAL A 152 -7.65 15.39 9.17
N ALA A 153 -6.77 16.30 9.59
CA ALA A 153 -5.72 15.96 10.56
C ALA A 153 -6.29 15.79 11.98
N ARG A 154 -7.21 16.65 12.39
CA ARG A 154 -7.90 16.62 13.69
C ARG A 154 -9.37 16.95 13.54
N ALA A 155 -10.19 16.45 14.47
CA ALA A 155 -11.62 16.74 14.51
C ALA A 155 -11.87 18.26 14.49
N GLY A 156 -12.71 18.72 13.55
CA GLY A 156 -13.08 20.12 13.41
C GLY A 156 -12.07 20.99 12.63
N GLU A 157 -10.92 20.45 12.22
CA GLU A 157 -10.01 21.15 11.30
C GLU A 157 -10.45 21.01 9.84
N ALA A 158 -10.00 21.96 9.01
CA ALA A 158 -10.24 21.92 7.57
C ALA A 158 -9.51 20.74 6.93
N ALA A 159 -10.14 20.14 5.93
CA ALA A 159 -9.50 19.09 5.15
C ALA A 159 -8.35 19.64 4.28
N LEU A 160 -7.28 18.86 4.19
CA LEU A 160 -6.14 19.10 3.33
C LEU A 160 -6.27 18.25 2.07
N ALA A 161 -6.12 18.87 0.90
CA ALA A 161 -6.16 18.17 -0.37
C ALA A 161 -4.88 17.32 -0.57
N ASN A 162 -5.09 16.05 -0.86
CA ASN A 162 -4.09 15.06 -1.24
C ASN A 162 -4.65 14.20 -2.39
N PRO A 163 -4.69 14.73 -3.63
CA PRO A 163 -5.35 14.07 -4.77
C PRO A 163 -4.69 12.74 -5.20
N ASP A 164 -3.54 12.43 -4.61
CA ASP A 164 -2.74 11.23 -4.83
C ASP A 164 -2.93 10.16 -3.74
N PHE A 165 -3.82 10.41 -2.77
CA PHE A 165 -4.00 9.56 -1.60
C PHE A 165 -4.48 8.14 -1.93
N MET A 166 -5.46 8.02 -2.83
CA MET A 166 -5.91 6.74 -3.37
C MET A 166 -5.82 6.74 -4.88
N LEU A 167 -5.04 5.80 -5.42
CA LEU A 167 -4.94 5.54 -6.85
C LEU A 167 -5.31 4.10 -7.13
N PHE A 168 -6.17 3.88 -8.13
CA PHE A 168 -6.63 2.55 -8.49
C PHE A 168 -6.02 2.05 -9.80
N GLY A 169 -6.04 2.85 -10.86
CA GLY A 169 -5.67 2.48 -12.24
C GLY A 169 -4.62 3.39 -12.90
N ARG A 170 -4.38 4.59 -12.38
CA ARG A 170 -3.39 5.55 -12.89
C ARG A 170 -1.94 5.11 -12.62
N GLU A 171 -0.99 5.66 -13.39
CA GLU A 171 0.46 5.54 -13.15
C GLU A 171 1.00 4.11 -12.99
N ALA A 172 0.34 3.12 -13.60
CA ALA A 172 0.65 1.70 -13.45
C ALA A 172 0.58 1.19 -11.99
N THR A 173 -0.25 1.79 -11.12
CA THR A 173 -0.46 1.27 -9.76
C THR A 173 -1.05 -0.16 -9.71
N PRO A 174 -1.86 -0.65 -10.67
CA PRO A 174 -2.26 -2.07 -10.67
C PRO A 174 -1.14 -3.04 -11.08
N PHE A 175 -0.08 -2.54 -11.72
CA PHE A 175 0.92 -3.41 -12.31
C PHE A 175 1.75 -4.09 -11.20
N PRO A 176 1.86 -5.43 -11.17
CA PRO A 176 2.53 -6.14 -10.09
C PRO A 176 4.05 -6.09 -10.28
N TRP A 177 4.66 -4.97 -9.87
CA TRP A 177 6.10 -4.75 -9.90
C TRP A 177 6.85 -5.72 -9.00
N ARG A 178 7.74 -6.53 -9.57
CA ARG A 178 8.57 -7.46 -8.77
C ARG A 178 9.52 -6.73 -7.84
N SER A 179 9.92 -5.50 -8.18
CA SER A 179 10.72 -4.63 -7.31
C SER A 179 10.00 -4.30 -5.99
N GLN A 180 8.68 -4.10 -6.02
CA GLN A 180 7.89 -3.83 -4.81
C GLN A 180 7.77 -5.08 -3.93
N ALA A 181 7.62 -6.27 -4.54
CA ALA A 181 7.69 -7.53 -3.81
C ALA A 181 9.04 -7.74 -3.11
N LEU A 182 10.14 -7.40 -3.80
CA LEU A 182 11.49 -7.48 -3.26
C LEU A 182 11.76 -6.44 -2.17
N TRP A 183 11.15 -5.24 -2.26
CA TRP A 183 11.23 -4.27 -1.16
C TRP A 183 10.55 -4.80 0.10
N ILE A 184 9.33 -5.36 -0.02
CA ILE A 184 8.64 -6.01 1.10
C ILE A 184 9.49 -7.14 1.68
N TYR A 185 10.05 -8.00 0.83
CA TYR A 185 10.97 -9.06 1.25
C TYR A 185 12.17 -8.50 2.03
N SER A 186 12.80 -7.42 1.55
CA SER A 186 13.90 -6.78 2.26
C SER A 186 13.50 -6.28 3.65
N GLN A 187 12.28 -5.76 3.83
CA GLN A 187 11.80 -5.34 5.14
C GLN A 187 11.53 -6.54 6.05
N LEU A 188 11.01 -7.66 5.52
CA LEU A 188 10.86 -8.90 6.28
C LEU A 188 12.21 -9.44 6.75
N VAL A 189 13.24 -9.37 5.90
CA VAL A 189 14.62 -9.73 6.26
C VAL A 189 15.17 -8.79 7.33
N ARG A 190 15.05 -7.47 7.13
CA ARG A 190 15.53 -6.44 8.07
C ARG A 190 14.99 -6.66 9.48
N TRP A 191 13.71 -7.02 9.59
CA TRP A 191 13.04 -7.28 10.86
C TRP A 191 13.09 -8.75 11.30
N LYS A 192 14.00 -9.56 10.72
CA LYS A 192 14.28 -10.95 11.11
C LYS A 192 13.05 -11.87 11.05
N MET A 193 12.08 -11.53 10.21
CA MET A 193 10.87 -12.32 9.98
C MET A 193 11.12 -13.46 8.99
N VAL A 194 12.13 -13.32 8.15
CA VAL A 194 12.60 -14.34 7.21
C VAL A 194 14.14 -14.28 7.11
N ALA A 195 14.79 -15.42 6.90
CA ALA A 195 16.22 -15.45 6.60
C ALA A 195 16.49 -14.89 5.19
N HIS A 196 17.66 -14.28 5.02
CA HIS A 196 18.08 -13.82 3.70
C HIS A 196 18.78 -14.93 2.93
N ASP A 197 18.27 -15.26 1.75
CA ASP A 197 18.92 -16.13 0.76
C ASP A 197 18.33 -15.86 -0.63
N GLY A 198 19.10 -16.18 -1.67
CA GLY A 198 18.72 -15.91 -3.06
C GLY A 198 17.48 -16.68 -3.53
N ALA A 199 17.26 -17.91 -3.03
CA ALA A 199 16.10 -18.70 -3.44
C ALA A 199 14.80 -18.13 -2.85
N THR A 200 14.83 -17.65 -1.61
CA THR A 200 13.69 -16.99 -0.97
C THR A 200 13.42 -15.62 -1.60
N ALA A 201 14.46 -14.85 -1.95
CA ALA A 201 14.29 -13.60 -2.69
C ALA A 201 13.60 -13.82 -4.05
N GLN A 202 14.02 -14.84 -4.81
CA GLN A 202 13.38 -15.22 -6.06
C GLN A 202 11.91 -15.63 -5.86
N LYS A 203 11.61 -16.45 -4.85
CA LYS A 203 10.23 -16.81 -4.51
C LYS A 203 9.38 -15.57 -4.22
N ALA A 204 9.90 -14.63 -3.43
CA ALA A 204 9.20 -13.39 -3.13
C ALA A 204 8.91 -12.55 -4.39
N ALA A 205 9.91 -12.39 -5.27
CA ALA A 205 9.71 -11.71 -6.56
C ALA A 205 8.66 -12.40 -7.43
N HIS A 206 8.59 -13.73 -7.40
CA HIS A 206 7.65 -14.53 -8.19
C HIS A 206 6.20 -14.50 -7.70
N VAL A 207 5.93 -14.04 -6.47
CA VAL A 207 4.56 -13.78 -6.00
C VAL A 207 3.88 -12.71 -6.88
N PHE A 208 4.66 -11.75 -7.38
CA PHE A 208 4.17 -10.70 -8.25
C PHE A 208 4.32 -11.16 -9.71
N ARG A 209 3.19 -11.30 -10.41
CA ARG A 209 3.08 -11.97 -11.72
C ARG A 209 2.76 -10.99 -12.88
N PRO A 210 3.71 -10.13 -13.27
CA PRO A 210 3.51 -9.20 -14.38
C PRO A 210 3.34 -9.91 -15.73
N ASP A 211 3.84 -11.14 -15.86
CA ASP A 211 3.61 -12.01 -17.01
C ASP A 211 2.12 -12.34 -17.19
N ILE A 212 1.42 -12.70 -16.10
CA ILE A 212 -0.02 -12.98 -16.13
C ILE A 212 -0.81 -11.70 -16.37
N PHE A 213 -0.44 -10.60 -15.72
CA PHE A 213 -1.09 -9.31 -15.92
C PHE A 213 -1.02 -8.86 -17.39
N ARG A 214 0.18 -8.95 -18.00
CA ARG A 214 0.37 -8.66 -19.43
C ARG A 214 -0.39 -9.61 -20.34
N ARG A 215 -0.45 -10.90 -20.02
CA ARG A 215 -1.26 -11.87 -20.78
C ARG A 215 -2.73 -11.47 -20.78
N ALA A 216 -3.30 -11.24 -19.59
CA ALA A 216 -4.71 -10.91 -19.42
C ALA A 216 -5.13 -9.63 -20.15
N LEU A 217 -4.24 -8.64 -20.20
CA LEU A 217 -4.48 -7.30 -20.75
C LEU A 217 -3.82 -7.07 -22.11
N ALA A 218 -3.28 -8.11 -22.78
CA ALA A 218 -2.57 -7.94 -24.05
C ALA A 218 -3.38 -7.24 -25.16
N ASN A 219 -4.71 -7.38 -25.10
CA ASN A 219 -5.67 -6.82 -26.06
C ASN A 219 -6.49 -5.65 -25.48
N SER A 220 -6.09 -5.07 -24.35
CA SER A 220 -6.72 -3.85 -23.82
C SER A 220 -5.89 -2.61 -24.13
N ASP A 221 -6.47 -1.43 -23.86
CA ASP A 221 -5.80 -0.14 -23.98
C ASP A 221 -5.12 0.30 -22.66
N VAL A 222 -5.05 -0.60 -21.67
CA VAL A 222 -4.39 -0.33 -20.39
C VAL A 222 -2.88 -0.18 -20.64
N PRO A 223 -2.28 1.00 -20.39
CA PRO A 223 -0.85 1.18 -20.57
C PRO A 223 -0.08 0.35 -19.53
N MET A 224 0.99 -0.33 -19.98
CA MET A 224 1.76 -1.23 -19.13
C MET A 224 3.26 -1.08 -19.41
N PRO A 225 4.10 -1.06 -18.35
CA PRO A 225 5.54 -0.95 -18.50
C PRO A 225 6.13 -2.21 -19.16
N GLY A 226 7.14 -2.00 -20.02
CA GLY A 226 7.93 -3.08 -20.58
C GLY A 226 8.77 -3.83 -19.54
N ALA A 227 9.31 -3.11 -18.55
CA ALA A 227 10.07 -3.69 -17.45
C ALA A 227 9.15 -4.30 -16.38
N SER A 228 9.62 -5.35 -15.70
CA SER A 228 8.91 -5.99 -14.57
C SER A 228 9.39 -5.50 -13.20
N MET A 229 10.46 -4.70 -13.19
CA MET A 229 11.10 -4.10 -12.02
C MET A 229 11.49 -2.67 -12.36
N LYS A 230 11.54 -1.84 -11.32
CA LYS A 230 12.12 -0.50 -11.34
C LYS A 230 12.98 -0.31 -10.07
N VAL A 231 13.83 0.70 -10.09
CA VAL A 231 14.50 1.16 -8.87
C VAL A 231 13.46 1.97 -8.08
N GLU A 232 13.07 1.47 -6.91
CA GLU A 232 12.03 2.10 -6.09
C GLU A 232 12.63 3.32 -5.37
N GLY A 233 11.90 4.44 -5.40
CA GLY A 233 12.32 5.69 -4.76
C GLY A 233 13.22 6.58 -5.62
N ALA A 234 13.53 6.17 -6.86
CA ALA A 234 14.41 6.92 -7.75
C ALA A 234 13.69 7.96 -8.62
N VAL A 235 12.35 7.89 -8.74
CA VAL A 235 11.57 8.80 -9.60
C VAL A 235 11.17 10.03 -8.79
N ASP A 236 11.77 11.18 -9.12
CA ASP A 236 11.47 12.48 -8.46
C ASP A 236 10.39 13.29 -9.19
N VAL A 237 10.40 13.22 -10.51
CA VAL A 237 9.45 13.92 -11.39
C VAL A 237 8.74 12.90 -12.28
N PRO A 238 7.53 13.22 -12.78
CA PRO A 238 6.82 12.33 -13.69
C PRO A 238 7.71 11.83 -14.84
N LEU A 239 7.83 10.51 -14.96
CA LEU A 239 8.75 9.85 -15.88
C LEU A 239 7.96 9.12 -16.96
N ALA A 240 8.11 9.56 -18.21
CA ALA A 240 7.59 8.84 -19.36
C ALA A 240 8.38 7.53 -19.53
N VAL A 241 7.67 6.41 -19.62
CA VAL A 241 8.27 5.08 -19.80
C VAL A 241 7.68 4.40 -21.02
N GLY A 242 8.46 3.50 -21.62
CA GLY A 242 8.01 2.68 -22.73
C GLY A 242 6.82 1.80 -22.32
N SER A 243 5.71 1.94 -23.03
CA SER A 243 4.54 1.08 -22.95
C SER A 243 4.30 0.40 -24.29
N ARG A 244 3.73 -0.82 -24.25
CA ARG A 244 3.39 -1.56 -25.47
C ARG A 244 2.27 -0.89 -26.27
N ARG A 245 1.37 -0.15 -25.60
CA ARG A 245 0.29 0.66 -26.17
C ARG A 245 0.11 1.94 -25.35
N GLY A 246 -0.15 3.06 -26.03
CA GLY A 246 -0.34 4.36 -25.39
C GLY A 246 0.93 4.92 -24.72
N GLY A 247 0.80 6.10 -24.12
CA GLY A 247 1.82 6.67 -23.25
C GLY A 247 1.61 6.20 -21.80
N LEU A 248 2.70 5.86 -21.11
CA LEU A 248 2.69 5.61 -19.67
C LEU A 248 3.64 6.60 -19.01
N THR A 249 3.13 7.32 -18.01
CA THR A 249 3.93 8.17 -17.14
C THR A 249 3.85 7.61 -15.74
N LEU A 250 4.99 7.26 -15.16
CA LEU A 250 5.10 6.91 -13.75
C LEU A 250 5.18 8.20 -12.94
N GLY A 251 4.41 8.31 -11.86
CA GLY A 251 4.57 9.41 -10.92
C GLY A 251 5.78 9.22 -10.01
N PRO A 252 6.12 10.26 -9.21
CA PRO A 252 7.21 10.16 -8.24
C PRO A 252 6.95 9.08 -7.19
N ASP A 253 7.99 8.34 -6.81
CA ASP A 253 7.87 7.14 -5.97
C ASP A 253 8.80 7.14 -4.74
N ARG A 254 9.29 8.33 -4.36
CA ARG A 254 10.23 8.53 -3.25
C ARG A 254 9.72 7.95 -1.92
N PHE A 255 10.64 7.35 -1.17
CA PHE A 255 10.48 7.15 0.26
C PHE A 255 10.65 8.48 0.99
N PHE A 256 9.97 8.65 2.14
CA PHE A 256 10.03 9.91 2.90
C PHE A 256 11.45 10.30 3.35
N ASP A 257 12.34 9.32 3.55
CA ASP A 257 13.71 9.52 4.01
C ASP A 257 14.73 9.63 2.85
N GLY A 258 14.25 9.69 1.60
CA GLY A 258 15.08 9.88 0.41
C GLY A 258 15.93 8.66 0.03
N ARG A 259 15.75 7.52 0.72
CA ARG A 259 16.43 6.28 0.34
C ARG A 259 15.97 5.80 -1.03
N ILE A 260 16.83 5.01 -1.66
CA ILE A 260 16.57 4.34 -2.93
C ILE A 260 16.73 2.85 -2.71
N PHE A 261 15.82 2.06 -3.27
CA PHE A 261 15.89 0.60 -3.27
C PHE A 261 16.09 0.09 -4.69
N ASP A 262 17.30 -0.41 -4.94
CA ASP A 262 17.60 -1.18 -6.14
C ASP A 262 17.36 -2.68 -5.85
N PRO A 263 16.40 -3.33 -6.54
CA PRO A 263 16.09 -4.74 -6.33
C PRO A 263 17.26 -5.69 -6.66
N GLU A 264 18.29 -5.23 -7.37
CA GLU A 264 19.50 -6.00 -7.65
C GLU A 264 20.59 -5.85 -6.56
N GLN A 265 20.39 -4.95 -5.59
CA GLN A 265 21.36 -4.60 -4.54
C GLN A 265 20.76 -4.71 -3.12
N ILE A 266 20.00 -5.78 -2.87
CA ILE A 266 19.27 -5.98 -1.60
C ILE A 266 20.21 -6.00 -0.40
N GLU A 267 21.36 -6.67 -0.51
CA GLU A 267 22.36 -6.79 0.54
C GLU A 267 22.95 -5.42 0.92
N SER A 268 23.27 -4.60 -0.09
CA SER A 268 23.75 -3.23 0.12
C SER A 268 22.68 -2.37 0.79
N TYR A 269 21.43 -2.48 0.35
CA TYR A 269 20.31 -1.78 0.96
C TYR A 269 20.09 -2.17 2.43
N LEU A 270 20.18 -3.46 2.76
CA LEU A 270 20.08 -3.96 4.13
C LEU A 270 21.25 -3.48 5.01
N ALA A 271 22.47 -3.51 4.49
CA ALA A 271 23.66 -3.04 5.19
C ALA A 271 23.57 -1.56 5.57
N ALA A 272 22.88 -0.74 4.78
CA ALA A 272 22.66 0.68 5.04
C ALA A 272 21.74 0.98 6.24
N PHE A 273 21.16 -0.04 6.89
CA PHE A 273 20.42 0.08 8.16
C PHE A 273 21.19 -0.45 9.37
N ALA A 274 22.37 -1.05 9.17
CA ALA A 274 23.19 -1.46 10.30
C ALA A 274 23.62 -0.22 11.11
N PRO A 275 23.70 -0.32 12.45
CA PRO A 275 24.27 0.76 13.25
C PRO A 275 25.66 1.09 12.70
N GLN A 276 25.91 2.36 12.39
CA GLN A 276 27.27 2.81 12.09
C GLN A 276 28.11 2.51 13.34
N ARG A 277 29.13 1.67 13.17
CA ARG A 277 30.06 1.31 14.25
C ARG A 277 30.90 2.51 14.67
#